data_AF-A0A383ESA2-F1
#
_entry.id   AF-A0A383ESA2-F1
#
_cell.length_a   1.000
_cell.length_b   1.000
_cell.length_c   1.000
_cell.angle_alpha   90.00
_cell.angle_beta   90.00
_cell.angle_gamma   90.00
#
_symmetry.space_group_name_H-M   'P 1'
#
loop_
_entity.id
_entity.type
_entity.pdbx_description
1 polymer ?
#
loop_
_entity_poly.entity_id
_entity_poly.type
_entity_poly.pdbx_seq_one_letter_code
_entity_poly.pdbx_strand_id
1 'polypeptide(L)'
;TPSSLAAAAGNTQVVLTWTANSESDLASYKVYGGTSASPTTLLSTISAGTETYTNTSLTNGTTYYYRISAVDNAGNESSKSSDVSTSPKLQKYTVKTDGTGDYTVIQTAINATTAGDTVLVYAGTYTENINYNGKNIVVGSLYLTTSDTSYISSTIIDGNQQDRVVYIDGGGSINGFTIKNGVNRFGAGVNMSSASIINNCKIINNISDGQGGGVYGSGTISGCLISGN
;
A
#
# COMPACT_ATOMS: atom_id res chain seq x y z
N THR A 1 -19.04 -28.12 -9.23
CA THR A 1 -18.15 -27.04 -9.69
C THR A 1 -18.35 -25.84 -8.81
N PRO A 2 -17.29 -25.15 -8.37
CA PRO A 2 -17.43 -23.95 -7.54
C PRO A 2 -18.04 -22.78 -8.32
N SER A 3 -18.72 -21.88 -7.63
CA SER A 3 -19.40 -20.72 -8.22
C SER A 3 -18.80 -19.40 -7.73
N SER A 4 -19.16 -18.30 -8.40
CA SER A 4 -18.76 -16.93 -8.03
C SER A 4 -17.25 -16.73 -7.85
N LEU A 5 -16.43 -17.41 -8.67
CA LEU A 5 -14.99 -17.13 -8.71
C LEU A 5 -14.81 -15.64 -9.06
N ALA A 6 -14.01 -14.94 -8.26
CA ALA A 6 -13.66 -13.54 -8.45
C ALA A 6 -12.14 -13.37 -8.34
N ALA A 7 -11.60 -12.38 -9.05
CA ALA A 7 -10.18 -12.05 -9.05
C ALA A 7 -9.96 -10.57 -8.73
N ALA A 8 -9.37 -10.29 -7.57
CA ALA A 8 -9.01 -8.95 -7.14
C ALA A 8 -7.51 -8.70 -7.36
N ALA A 9 -7.17 -7.69 -8.17
CA ALA A 9 -5.79 -7.31 -8.43
C ALA A 9 -5.17 -6.54 -7.25
N GLY A 10 -4.05 -7.03 -6.75
CA GLY A 10 -3.14 -6.32 -5.86
C GLY A 10 -1.85 -5.91 -6.57
N ASN A 11 -0.90 -5.35 -5.83
CA ASN A 11 0.45 -5.09 -6.33
C ASN A 11 1.23 -6.40 -6.43
N THR A 12 1.65 -6.78 -7.64
CA THR A 12 2.33 -8.05 -7.95
C THR A 12 1.56 -9.32 -7.52
N GLN A 13 0.25 -9.21 -7.31
CA GLN A 13 -0.56 -10.32 -6.85
C GLN A 13 -2.00 -10.26 -7.37
N VAL A 14 -2.67 -11.40 -7.34
CA VAL A 14 -4.12 -11.53 -7.51
C VAL A 14 -4.65 -12.36 -6.35
N VAL A 15 -5.66 -11.84 -5.65
CA VAL A 15 -6.44 -12.58 -4.66
C VAL A 15 -7.67 -13.15 -5.35
N LEU A 16 -7.79 -14.47 -5.35
CA LEU A 16 -8.96 -15.18 -5.81
C LEU A 16 -9.85 -15.52 -4.64
N THR A 17 -11.16 -15.34 -4.81
CA THR A 17 -12.18 -15.78 -3.86
C THR A 17 -13.30 -16.49 -4.61
N TRP A 18 -14.01 -17.39 -3.94
CA TRP A 18 -15.14 -18.12 -4.54
C TRP A 18 -16.19 -18.47 -3.48
N THR A 19 -17.35 -18.95 -3.92
CA THR A 19 -18.36 -19.51 -3.00
C THR A 19 -18.08 -20.99 -2.77
N ALA A 20 -18.13 -21.41 -1.49
CA ALA A 20 -17.94 -22.80 -1.11
C ALA A 20 -19.00 -23.73 -1.76
N ASN A 21 -18.57 -24.95 -2.02
CA ASN A 21 -19.43 -26.07 -2.41
C ASN A 21 -20.07 -26.64 -1.13
N SER A 22 -21.31 -27.13 -1.21
CA SER A 22 -22.08 -27.59 -0.04
C SER A 22 -22.11 -29.13 0.11
N GLU A 23 -21.54 -29.84 -0.85
CA GLU A 23 -21.47 -31.30 -0.86
C GLU A 23 -20.61 -31.81 0.31
N SER A 24 -21.10 -32.81 1.05
CA SER A 24 -20.46 -33.31 2.27
C SER A 24 -19.13 -34.03 2.04
N ASP A 25 -18.90 -34.46 0.80
CA ASP A 25 -17.72 -35.18 0.36
C ASP A 25 -16.69 -34.27 -0.33
N LEU A 26 -16.89 -32.94 -0.33
CA LEU A 26 -15.90 -31.99 -0.82
C LEU A 26 -14.58 -32.11 -0.03
N ALA A 27 -13.49 -32.38 -0.74
CA ALA A 27 -12.16 -32.47 -0.15
C ALA A 27 -11.32 -31.20 -0.36
N SER A 28 -11.32 -30.67 -1.60
CA SER A 28 -10.45 -29.56 -1.96
C SER A 28 -10.90 -28.84 -3.25
N TYR A 29 -10.22 -27.73 -3.54
CA TYR A 29 -10.30 -26.98 -4.78
C TYR A 29 -8.95 -27.01 -5.49
N LYS A 30 -8.96 -27.20 -6.81
CA LYS A 30 -7.78 -26.96 -7.65
C LYS A 30 -7.88 -25.60 -8.30
N VAL A 31 -6.84 -24.79 -8.16
CA VAL A 31 -6.72 -23.46 -8.75
C VAL A 31 -5.80 -23.52 -9.95
N TYR A 32 -6.30 -23.07 -11.09
CA TYR A 32 -5.58 -23.00 -12.35
C TYR A 32 -5.34 -21.55 -12.74
N GLY A 33 -4.21 -21.27 -13.38
CA GLY A 33 -3.97 -19.94 -13.93
C GLY A 33 -2.85 -19.85 -14.95
N GLY A 34 -2.79 -18.71 -15.65
CA GLY A 34 -1.81 -18.44 -16.70
C GLY A 34 -2.05 -17.08 -17.34
N THR A 35 -1.26 -16.75 -18.37
CA THR A 35 -1.36 -15.48 -19.12
C THR A 35 -2.22 -15.59 -20.37
N SER A 36 -2.85 -16.75 -20.59
CA SER A 36 -3.76 -17.02 -21.70
C SER A 36 -5.10 -17.51 -21.17
N ALA A 37 -6.18 -17.20 -21.90
CA ALA A 37 -7.50 -17.72 -21.59
C ALA A 37 -7.52 -19.24 -21.58
N SER A 38 -8.47 -19.82 -20.86
CA SER A 38 -8.58 -21.24 -20.60
C SER A 38 -7.33 -21.88 -19.95
N PRO A 39 -6.84 -21.33 -18.83
CA PRO A 39 -5.62 -21.83 -18.20
C PRO A 39 -5.78 -23.29 -17.74
N THR A 40 -4.74 -24.08 -17.93
CA THR A 40 -4.67 -25.50 -17.53
C THR A 40 -3.56 -25.80 -16.52
N THR A 41 -2.65 -24.86 -16.30
CA THR A 41 -1.57 -25.00 -15.30
C THR A 41 -2.15 -24.93 -13.90
N LEU A 42 -1.94 -26.00 -13.11
CA LEU A 42 -2.30 -26.05 -11.70
C LEU A 42 -1.34 -25.17 -10.90
N LEU A 43 -1.87 -24.17 -10.20
CA LEU A 43 -1.12 -23.29 -9.31
C LEU A 43 -1.11 -23.81 -7.88
N SER A 44 -2.26 -24.31 -7.40
CA SER A 44 -2.40 -24.79 -6.02
C SER A 44 -3.61 -25.71 -5.86
N THR A 45 -3.58 -26.50 -4.78
CA THR A 45 -4.73 -27.26 -4.27
C THR A 45 -5.05 -26.73 -2.88
N ILE A 46 -6.29 -26.28 -2.67
CA ILE A 46 -6.76 -25.62 -1.45
C ILE A 46 -7.76 -26.54 -0.75
N SER A 47 -7.55 -26.87 0.52
CA SER A 47 -8.48 -27.73 1.27
C SER A 47 -9.85 -27.06 1.43
N ALA A 48 -10.90 -27.88 1.53
CA ALA A 48 -12.25 -27.39 1.84
C ALA A 48 -12.27 -26.59 3.15
N GLY A 49 -13.12 -25.55 3.21
CA GLY A 49 -13.17 -24.59 4.31
C GLY A 49 -12.17 -23.43 4.17
N THR A 50 -11.54 -23.29 3.01
CA THR A 50 -10.75 -22.12 2.62
C THR A 50 -11.12 -21.71 1.20
N GLU A 51 -11.83 -20.59 1.08
CA GLU A 51 -12.39 -20.09 -0.18
C GLU A 51 -11.61 -18.89 -0.72
N THR A 52 -10.30 -18.90 -0.52
CA THR A 52 -9.38 -17.87 -1.00
C THR A 52 -8.04 -18.44 -1.43
N TYR A 53 -7.42 -17.82 -2.42
CA TYR A 53 -6.05 -18.09 -2.83
C TYR A 53 -5.37 -16.81 -3.34
N THR A 54 -4.19 -16.50 -2.82
CA THR A 54 -3.39 -15.37 -3.29
C THR A 54 -2.27 -15.87 -4.18
N ASN A 55 -2.33 -15.51 -5.46
CA ASN A 55 -1.23 -15.71 -6.40
C ASN A 55 -0.29 -14.51 -6.37
N THR A 56 0.96 -14.69 -5.95
CA THR A 56 1.96 -13.63 -5.76
C THR A 56 3.04 -13.64 -6.83
N SER A 57 4.00 -12.73 -6.74
CA SER A 57 5.17 -12.66 -7.64
C SER A 57 4.80 -12.47 -9.12
N LEU A 58 3.69 -11.77 -9.36
CA LEU A 58 3.16 -11.47 -10.69
C LEU A 58 3.70 -10.14 -11.22
N THR A 59 3.66 -9.98 -12.55
CA THR A 59 4.07 -8.74 -13.20
C THR A 59 2.88 -7.79 -13.31
N ASN A 60 3.02 -6.57 -12.76
CA ASN A 60 2.00 -5.53 -12.92
C ASN A 60 1.74 -5.18 -14.39
N GLY A 61 0.49 -4.93 -14.74
CA GLY A 61 0.04 -4.65 -16.12
C GLY A 61 -0.11 -5.89 -17.01
N THR A 62 0.35 -7.07 -16.58
CA THR A 62 0.14 -8.33 -17.31
C THR A 62 -1.21 -8.91 -16.93
N THR A 63 -2.03 -9.28 -17.91
CA THR A 63 -3.32 -9.95 -17.66
C THR A 63 -3.11 -11.43 -17.32
N TYR A 64 -3.69 -11.86 -16.20
CA TYR A 64 -3.71 -13.26 -15.77
C TYR A 64 -5.14 -13.77 -15.78
N TYR A 65 -5.30 -15.03 -16.18
CA TYR A 65 -6.56 -15.76 -16.26
C TYR A 65 -6.56 -16.86 -15.21
N TYR A 66 -7.72 -17.13 -14.62
CA TYR A 66 -7.88 -18.14 -13.58
C TYR A 66 -9.16 -18.96 -13.77
N ARG A 67 -9.09 -20.22 -13.33
CA ARG A 67 -10.22 -21.15 -13.21
C ARG A 67 -10.08 -21.95 -11.94
N ILE A 68 -11.18 -22.46 -11.40
CA ILE A 68 -11.17 -23.40 -10.28
C ILE A 68 -12.03 -24.63 -10.55
N SER A 69 -11.69 -25.77 -9.96
CA SER A 69 -12.54 -26.97 -9.91
C SER A 69 -12.59 -27.52 -8.48
N ALA A 70 -13.63 -28.29 -8.16
CA ALA A 70 -13.78 -28.97 -6.88
C ALA A 70 -13.31 -30.43 -7.03
N VAL A 71 -12.78 -30.99 -5.94
CA VAL A 71 -12.37 -32.40 -5.85
C VAL A 71 -13.04 -33.02 -4.63
N ASP A 72 -13.66 -34.18 -4.79
CA ASP A 72 -14.27 -34.94 -3.70
C ASP A 72 -13.27 -35.84 -2.96
N ASN A 73 -13.70 -36.48 -1.87
CA ASN A 73 -12.89 -37.41 -1.07
C ASN A 73 -12.48 -38.69 -1.80
N ALA A 74 -13.14 -39.02 -2.92
CA ALA A 74 -12.77 -40.14 -3.80
C ALA A 74 -11.75 -39.72 -4.88
N GLY A 75 -11.42 -38.43 -4.97
CA GLY A 75 -10.48 -37.87 -5.94
C GLY A 75 -11.11 -37.47 -7.28
N ASN A 76 -12.45 -37.48 -7.40
CA ASN A 76 -13.12 -37.03 -8.62
C ASN A 76 -13.09 -35.51 -8.72
N GLU A 77 -12.63 -34.99 -9.86
CA GLU A 77 -12.60 -33.56 -10.14
C GLU A 77 -13.84 -33.13 -10.94
N SER A 78 -14.49 -32.05 -10.52
CA SER A 78 -15.60 -31.45 -11.27
C SER A 78 -15.11 -30.80 -12.57
N SER A 79 -16.05 -30.36 -13.42
CA SER A 79 -15.72 -29.38 -14.46
C SER A 79 -15.09 -28.11 -13.85
N LYS A 80 -14.25 -27.42 -14.62
CA LYS A 80 -13.67 -26.12 -14.23
C LYS A 80 -14.73 -25.02 -14.34
N SER A 81 -14.60 -23.98 -13.52
CA SER A 81 -15.39 -22.75 -13.62
C SER A 81 -15.15 -22.04 -14.96
N SER A 82 -15.98 -21.04 -15.26
CA SER A 82 -15.64 -20.01 -16.25
C SER A 82 -14.36 -19.27 -15.85
N ASP A 83 -13.71 -18.66 -16.84
CA ASP A 83 -12.54 -17.81 -16.61
C ASP A 83 -12.94 -16.57 -15.81
N VAL A 84 -12.05 -16.16 -14.92
CA VAL A 84 -11.91 -14.76 -14.54
C VAL A 84 -10.53 -14.28 -14.95
N SER A 85 -10.39 -12.98 -15.19
CA SER A 85 -9.09 -12.39 -15.46
C SER A 85 -8.97 -11.00 -14.84
N THR A 86 -7.74 -10.63 -14.54
CA THR A 86 -7.40 -9.30 -14.03
C THR A 86 -5.90 -9.04 -14.27
N SER A 87 -5.49 -7.80 -14.08
CA SER A 87 -4.08 -7.39 -14.21
C SER A 87 -3.61 -6.80 -12.89
N PRO A 88 -2.60 -7.38 -12.21
CA PRO A 88 -1.95 -6.78 -11.06
C PRO A 88 -1.52 -5.35 -11.34
N LYS A 89 -1.57 -4.50 -10.33
CA LYS A 89 -1.22 -3.09 -10.44
C LYS A 89 -0.79 -2.54 -9.10
N LEU A 90 0.02 -1.48 -9.14
CA LEU A 90 0.31 -0.68 -7.95
C LEU A 90 -1.01 -0.23 -7.31
N GLN A 91 -1.05 -0.28 -5.99
CA GLN A 91 -2.21 0.14 -5.23
C GLN A 91 -2.08 1.61 -4.83
N LYS A 92 -3.24 2.24 -4.68
CA LYS A 92 -3.37 3.59 -4.16
C LYS A 92 -4.38 3.56 -3.04
N TYR A 93 -3.94 3.90 -1.84
CA TYR A 93 -4.79 3.98 -0.65
C TYR A 93 -5.02 5.44 -0.28
N THR A 94 -6.26 5.79 0.00
CA THR A 94 -6.67 7.14 0.38
C THR A 94 -6.73 7.28 1.89
N VAL A 95 -6.20 8.38 2.41
CA VAL A 95 -6.27 8.73 3.83
C VAL A 95 -7.09 10.00 3.99
N LYS A 96 -8.16 9.92 4.79
CA LYS A 96 -9.05 11.06 5.09
C LYS A 96 -9.50 11.02 6.53
N THR A 97 -9.38 12.15 7.23
CA THR A 97 -9.79 12.26 8.64
C THR A 97 -11.29 12.09 8.88
N ASP A 98 -12.11 12.26 7.83
CA ASP A 98 -13.58 12.16 7.90
C ASP A 98 -14.11 10.71 7.78
N GLY A 99 -13.23 9.72 7.59
CA GLY A 99 -13.61 8.31 7.45
C GLY A 99 -14.14 7.92 6.07
N THR A 100 -14.15 8.82 5.09
CA THR A 100 -14.57 8.53 3.71
C THR A 100 -13.44 8.04 2.81
N GLY A 101 -12.24 7.83 3.37
CA GLY A 101 -11.09 7.23 2.71
C GLY A 101 -10.94 5.76 3.10
N ASP A 102 -9.97 5.08 2.49
CA ASP A 102 -9.64 3.69 2.87
C ASP A 102 -9.10 3.62 4.31
N TYR A 103 -8.43 4.69 4.75
CA TYR A 103 -7.90 4.85 6.11
C TYR A 103 -8.17 6.26 6.66
N THR A 104 -8.13 6.39 7.97
CA THR A 104 -8.15 7.68 8.70
C THR A 104 -6.80 8.07 9.26
N VAL A 105 -5.84 7.15 9.28
CA VAL A 105 -4.51 7.27 9.91
C VAL A 105 -3.45 6.96 8.87
N ILE A 106 -2.46 7.84 8.70
CA ILE A 106 -1.40 7.71 7.69
C ILE A 106 -0.55 6.47 7.97
N GLN A 107 -0.16 6.23 9.22
CA GLN A 107 0.67 5.08 9.56
C GLN A 107 -0.01 3.74 9.21
N THR A 108 -1.33 3.63 9.40
CA THR A 108 -2.07 2.41 9.06
C THR A 108 -2.06 2.16 7.56
N ALA A 109 -2.22 3.22 6.74
CA ALA A 109 -2.11 3.11 5.30
C ALA A 109 -0.69 2.69 4.86
N ILE A 110 0.35 3.29 5.47
CA ILE A 110 1.75 2.86 5.24
C ILE A 110 1.93 1.38 5.59
N ASN A 111 1.37 0.90 6.71
CA ASN A 111 1.49 -0.50 7.11
C ASN A 111 0.86 -1.47 6.09
N ALA A 112 -0.25 -1.08 5.46
CA ALA A 112 -0.95 -1.89 4.45
C ALA A 112 -0.30 -1.89 3.06
N THR A 113 0.52 -0.89 2.74
CA THR A 113 1.20 -0.79 1.43
C THR A 113 2.39 -1.74 1.27
N THR A 114 2.70 -2.07 0.02
CA THR A 114 3.97 -2.69 -0.38
C THR A 114 4.75 -1.80 -1.35
N ALA A 115 6.01 -2.15 -1.64
CA ALA A 115 6.90 -1.30 -2.44
C ALA A 115 6.26 -0.90 -3.80
N GLY A 116 6.33 0.39 -4.11
CA GLY A 116 5.74 1.00 -5.30
C GLY A 116 4.32 1.55 -5.11
N ASP A 117 3.60 1.16 -4.06
CA ASP A 117 2.26 1.68 -3.78
C ASP A 117 2.29 3.16 -3.40
N THR A 118 1.11 3.79 -3.46
CA THR A 118 0.90 5.18 -3.06
C THR A 118 -0.08 5.30 -1.90
N VAL A 119 0.28 6.07 -0.88
CA VAL A 119 -0.63 6.61 0.13
C VAL A 119 -0.98 8.04 -0.28
N LEU A 120 -2.23 8.27 -0.69
CA LEU A 120 -2.74 9.58 -1.09
C LEU A 120 -3.54 10.21 0.05
N VAL A 121 -2.97 11.24 0.67
CA VAL A 121 -3.52 11.89 1.86
C VAL A 121 -4.31 13.13 1.47
N TYR A 122 -5.55 13.23 1.95
CA TYR A 122 -6.40 14.40 1.73
C TYR A 122 -6.13 15.47 2.79
N ALA A 123 -6.49 16.71 2.48
CA ALA A 123 -6.35 17.85 3.38
C ALA A 123 -6.92 17.55 4.78
N GLY A 124 -6.20 18.00 5.80
CA GLY A 124 -6.45 17.69 7.20
C GLY A 124 -5.19 17.82 8.04
N THR A 125 -5.36 17.82 9.36
CA THR A 125 -4.26 17.72 10.32
C THR A 125 -4.22 16.31 10.87
N TYR A 126 -3.09 15.64 10.64
CA TYR A 126 -2.80 14.30 11.12
C TYR A 126 -1.77 14.41 12.24
N THR A 127 -2.22 14.17 13.47
CA THR A 127 -1.35 14.18 14.64
C THR A 127 -0.72 12.79 14.79
N GLU A 128 0.46 12.62 14.18
CA GLU A 128 1.13 11.33 14.01
C GLU A 128 2.64 11.51 13.92
N ASN A 129 3.38 10.46 14.32
CA ASN A 129 4.80 10.28 14.02
C ASN A 129 4.92 9.07 13.09
N ILE A 130 5.15 9.31 11.79
CA ILE A 130 5.06 8.25 10.77
C ILE A 130 6.42 7.63 10.47
N ASN A 131 6.43 6.32 10.22
CA ASN A 131 7.57 5.51 9.84
C ASN A 131 7.26 4.69 8.59
N TYR A 132 8.12 4.78 7.58
CA TYR A 132 8.02 4.05 6.32
C TYR A 132 8.33 2.55 6.47
N ASN A 133 8.93 2.11 7.58
CA ASN A 133 9.25 0.71 7.87
C ASN A 133 10.10 0.06 6.77
N GLY A 134 11.09 0.80 6.27
CA GLY A 134 12.00 0.41 5.19
C GLY A 134 11.36 0.40 3.80
N LYS A 135 10.07 0.76 3.67
CA LYS A 135 9.35 0.61 2.41
C LYS A 135 9.70 1.69 1.40
N ASN A 136 9.85 1.28 0.14
CA ASN A 136 9.94 2.17 -1.00
C ASN A 136 8.53 2.47 -1.56
N ILE A 137 7.81 3.38 -0.90
CA ILE A 137 6.45 3.81 -1.26
C ILE A 137 6.39 5.30 -1.48
N VAL A 138 5.30 5.77 -2.09
CA VAL A 138 5.00 7.20 -2.22
C VAL A 138 3.96 7.58 -1.17
N VAL A 139 4.26 8.54 -0.30
CA VAL A 139 3.24 9.21 0.52
C VAL A 139 3.10 10.62 -0.01
N GLY A 140 1.92 10.97 -0.51
CA GLY A 140 1.68 12.25 -1.17
C GLY A 140 0.38 12.88 -0.71
N SER A 141 0.33 14.20 -0.60
CA SER A 141 -0.96 14.88 -0.54
C SER A 141 -1.60 14.92 -1.93
N LEU A 142 -2.79 15.50 -2.05
CA LEU A 142 -3.42 15.77 -3.34
C LEU A 142 -2.58 16.67 -4.26
N TYR A 143 -1.54 17.36 -3.77
CA TYR A 143 -0.56 18.03 -4.64
C TYR A 143 0.02 17.06 -5.68
N LEU A 144 0.27 15.79 -5.29
CA LEU A 144 0.85 14.76 -6.16
C LEU A 144 0.06 14.55 -7.46
N THR A 145 -1.27 14.71 -7.42
CA THR A 145 -2.16 14.43 -8.56
C THR A 145 -2.78 15.67 -9.18
N THR A 146 -2.74 16.81 -8.48
CA THR A 146 -3.41 18.05 -8.90
C THR A 146 -2.43 19.18 -9.23
N SER A 147 -1.20 19.10 -8.74
CA SER A 147 -0.22 20.20 -8.75
C SER A 147 -0.69 21.48 -8.06
N ASP A 148 -1.81 21.44 -7.31
CA ASP A 148 -2.31 22.59 -6.56
C ASP A 148 -1.54 22.74 -5.24
N THR A 149 -0.72 23.79 -5.18
CA THR A 149 0.12 24.13 -4.02
C THR A 149 -0.67 24.36 -2.73
N SER A 150 -1.98 24.62 -2.80
CA SER A 150 -2.82 24.77 -1.61
C SER A 150 -2.80 23.52 -0.73
N TYR A 151 -2.67 22.32 -1.32
CA TYR A 151 -2.59 21.05 -0.61
C TYR A 151 -1.33 20.88 0.23
N ILE A 152 -0.25 21.61 -0.08
CA ILE A 152 0.98 21.61 0.72
C ILE A 152 0.70 22.21 2.11
N SER A 153 -0.11 23.27 2.16
CA SER A 153 -0.42 23.96 3.43
C SER A 153 -1.60 23.35 4.16
N SER A 154 -2.56 22.75 3.44
CA SER A 154 -3.77 22.17 4.04
C SER A 154 -3.64 20.70 4.43
N THR A 155 -2.55 20.01 4.06
CA THR A 155 -2.27 18.63 4.46
C THR A 155 -1.09 18.60 5.42
N ILE A 156 -1.37 18.41 6.70
CA ILE A 156 -0.42 18.64 7.80
C ILE A 156 -0.14 17.34 8.53
N ILE A 157 1.14 16.99 8.69
CA ILE A 157 1.58 15.98 9.65
C ILE A 157 2.17 16.74 10.84
N ASP A 158 1.54 16.58 12.00
CA ASP A 158 1.87 17.29 13.23
C ASP A 158 2.42 16.30 14.26
N GLY A 159 3.72 16.39 14.56
CA GLY A 159 4.37 15.53 15.56
C GLY A 159 3.94 15.85 17.00
N ASN A 160 3.12 16.89 17.22
CA ASN A 160 2.56 17.25 18.52
C ASN A 160 3.59 17.37 19.65
N GLN A 161 4.76 17.92 19.31
CA GLN A 161 5.91 18.12 20.18
C GLN A 161 6.50 16.80 20.72
N GLN A 162 6.31 15.70 20.00
CA GLN A 162 6.82 14.37 20.34
C GLN A 162 7.60 13.81 19.16
N ASP A 163 8.75 13.19 19.44
CA ASP A 163 9.58 12.42 18.51
C ASP A 163 9.80 13.10 17.12
N ARG A 164 10.29 12.36 16.13
CA ARG A 164 10.41 12.82 14.75
C ARG A 164 9.05 12.74 14.06
N VAL A 165 8.69 13.72 13.23
CA VAL A 165 7.40 13.67 12.52
C VAL A 165 7.38 12.60 11.44
N VAL A 166 8.45 12.49 10.65
CA VAL A 166 8.55 11.53 9.54
C VAL A 166 9.88 10.80 9.58
N TYR A 167 9.83 9.46 9.51
CA TYR A 167 11.01 8.61 9.34
C TYR A 167 10.95 7.84 8.03
N ILE A 168 11.91 8.11 7.14
CA ILE A 168 12.08 7.41 5.86
C ILE A 168 13.39 6.61 5.90
N ASP A 169 13.30 5.38 6.39
CA ASP A 169 14.41 4.45 6.60
C ASP A 169 14.67 3.51 5.39
N GLY A 170 14.03 3.79 4.25
CA GLY A 170 14.23 3.13 2.96
C GLY A 170 14.20 4.11 1.77
N GLY A 171 13.89 3.61 0.57
CA GLY A 171 13.87 4.41 -0.67
C GLY A 171 12.61 5.24 -0.92
N GLY A 172 11.70 5.33 0.06
CA GLY A 172 10.40 5.98 -0.11
C GLY A 172 10.47 7.48 -0.36
N SER A 173 9.35 8.04 -0.81
CA SER A 173 9.20 9.48 -1.04
C SER A 173 8.03 10.09 -0.30
N ILE A 174 8.18 11.35 0.10
CA ILE A 174 7.11 12.18 0.65
C ILE A 174 6.92 13.43 -0.22
N ASN A 175 5.67 13.79 -0.53
CA ASN A 175 5.38 14.92 -1.42
C ASN A 175 4.17 15.76 -0.96
N GLY A 176 4.37 17.07 -0.83
CA GLY A 176 3.26 18.01 -0.73
C GLY A 176 2.64 18.14 0.67
N PHE A 177 3.45 18.15 1.73
CA PHE A 177 2.95 18.25 3.11
C PHE A 177 3.50 19.45 3.86
N THR A 178 2.77 19.90 4.87
CA THR A 178 3.36 20.64 6.00
C THR A 178 3.73 19.65 7.09
N ILE A 179 5.01 19.63 7.49
CA ILE A 179 5.58 18.73 8.49
C ILE A 179 6.08 19.60 9.64
N LYS A 180 5.48 19.45 10.83
CA LYS A 180 5.75 20.37 11.94
C LYS A 180 5.69 19.75 13.32
N ASN A 181 6.24 20.49 14.28
CA ASN A 181 6.17 20.23 15.71
C ASN A 181 6.77 18.86 16.12
N GLY A 182 7.75 18.33 15.40
CA GLY A 182 8.56 17.22 15.90
C GLY A 182 9.57 17.67 16.94
N VAL A 183 9.89 16.81 17.90
CA VAL A 183 10.96 16.99 18.89
C VAL A 183 11.80 15.71 18.95
N ASN A 184 12.96 15.71 18.28
CA ASN A 184 13.89 14.58 18.31
C ASN A 184 15.36 15.04 18.22
N ARG A 185 16.25 14.25 18.81
CA ARG A 185 17.71 14.48 18.76
C ARG A 185 18.28 14.50 17.34
N PHE A 186 17.68 13.76 16.41
CA PHE A 186 18.15 13.73 15.02
C PHE A 186 16.98 13.69 14.02
N GLY A 187 16.82 14.75 13.23
CA GLY A 187 15.78 14.82 12.21
C GLY A 187 14.40 14.98 12.81
N ALA A 188 14.18 16.04 13.61
CA ALA A 188 12.93 16.23 14.34
C ALA A 188 11.74 16.40 13.39
N GLY A 189 11.87 17.13 12.29
CA GLY A 189 10.87 17.12 11.21
C GLY A 189 10.93 15.82 10.44
N VAL A 190 12.02 15.61 9.70
CA VAL A 190 12.23 14.42 8.89
C VAL A 190 13.60 13.81 9.15
N ASN A 191 13.64 12.51 9.40
CA ASN A 191 14.86 11.71 9.34
C ASN A 191 14.79 10.80 8.10
N MET A 192 15.81 10.81 7.26
CA MET A 192 15.76 10.16 5.95
C MET A 192 17.05 9.41 5.60
N SER A 193 16.92 8.33 4.82
CA SER A 193 18.04 7.60 4.23
C SER A 193 18.57 8.29 2.96
N SER A 194 19.69 7.79 2.42
CA SER A 194 20.28 8.31 1.18
C SER A 194 19.44 8.06 -0.07
N ALA A 195 18.55 7.06 -0.04
CA ALA A 195 17.66 6.75 -1.17
C ALA A 195 16.31 7.49 -1.08
N SER A 196 16.04 8.17 0.03
CA SER A 196 14.77 8.84 0.28
C SER A 196 14.62 10.14 -0.50
N ILE A 197 13.39 10.52 -0.83
CA ILE A 197 13.09 11.74 -1.59
C ILE A 197 12.02 12.57 -0.87
N ILE A 198 12.31 13.84 -0.62
CA ILE A 198 11.37 14.82 -0.07
C ILE A 198 11.09 15.89 -1.14
N ASN A 199 9.83 16.03 -1.52
CA ASN A 199 9.41 16.96 -2.56
C ASN A 199 8.32 17.92 -2.05
N ASN A 200 8.44 19.20 -2.39
CA ASN A 200 7.36 20.19 -2.22
C ASN A 200 6.74 20.23 -0.81
N CYS A 201 7.56 20.08 0.23
CA CYS A 201 7.11 20.09 1.61
C CYS A 201 7.44 21.42 2.30
N LYS A 202 6.64 21.78 3.30
CA LYS A 202 6.93 22.85 4.26
C LYS A 202 7.33 22.21 5.59
N ILE A 203 8.60 22.31 5.95
CA ILE A 203 9.15 21.69 7.17
C ILE A 203 9.47 22.80 8.16
N ILE A 204 8.66 22.92 9.21
CA ILE A 204 8.66 24.08 10.10
C ILE A 204 8.45 23.71 11.56
N ASN A 205 8.97 24.53 12.48
CA ASN A 205 8.71 24.42 13.92
C ASN A 205 9.07 23.05 14.50
N ASN A 206 10.08 22.38 13.96
CA ASN A 206 10.59 21.13 14.49
C ASN A 206 11.84 21.43 15.32
N ILE A 207 11.98 20.81 16.48
CA ILE A 207 13.02 21.15 17.47
C ILE A 207 13.96 19.97 17.65
N SER A 208 15.27 20.21 17.56
CA SER A 208 16.29 19.21 17.86
C SER A 208 17.29 19.73 18.87
N ASP A 209 17.65 18.89 19.85
CA ASP A 209 18.77 19.11 20.77
C ASP A 209 20.10 18.51 20.23
N GLY A 210 20.09 17.95 19.02
CA GLY A 210 21.24 17.38 18.32
C GLY A 210 21.43 17.99 16.93
N GLN A 211 21.08 17.25 15.87
CA GLN A 211 21.27 17.70 14.48
C GLN A 211 19.99 17.56 13.66
N GLY A 212 19.77 18.53 12.77
CA GLY A 212 18.67 18.49 11.81
C GLY A 212 17.31 18.68 12.46
N GLY A 213 17.04 19.89 13.00
CA GLY A 213 15.70 20.27 13.45
C GLY A 213 14.67 20.04 12.35
N GLY A 214 14.92 20.56 11.14
CA GLY A 214 14.06 20.33 9.98
C GLY A 214 14.26 18.95 9.37
N VAL A 215 15.45 18.68 8.83
CA VAL A 215 15.78 17.42 8.15
C VAL A 215 17.15 16.91 8.59
N TYR A 216 17.27 15.60 8.77
CA TYR A 216 18.53 14.88 8.96
C TYR A 216 18.62 13.71 7.99
N GLY A 217 19.67 13.65 7.17
CA GLY A 217 19.88 12.58 6.19
C GLY A 217 20.62 13.06 4.93
N SER A 218 20.78 12.16 3.96
CA SER A 218 21.57 12.40 2.75
C SER A 218 20.84 12.08 1.44
N GLY A 219 19.52 11.95 1.48
CA GLY A 219 18.72 11.76 0.27
C GLY A 219 18.42 13.06 -0.46
N THR A 220 17.47 13.02 -1.38
CA THR A 220 17.16 14.16 -2.25
C THR A 220 16.05 15.02 -1.66
N ILE A 221 16.25 16.34 -1.66
CA ILE A 221 15.27 17.32 -1.21
C ILE A 221 15.08 18.33 -2.35
N SER A 222 13.83 18.53 -2.79
CA SER A 222 13.50 19.49 -3.86
C SER A 222 12.19 20.21 -3.60
N GLY A 223 12.10 21.48 -4.01
CA GLY A 223 10.89 22.30 -3.87
C GLY A 223 10.41 22.53 -2.43
N CYS A 224 11.24 22.25 -1.42
CA CYS A 224 10.84 22.33 -0.02
C CYS A 224 11.18 23.69 0.59
N LEU A 225 10.27 24.21 1.42
CA LEU A 225 10.52 25.31 2.34
C LEU A 225 10.89 24.74 3.71
N ILE A 226 12.13 24.96 4.16
CA ILE A 226 12.62 24.54 5.47
C ILE A 226 12.96 25.79 6.28
N SER A 227 12.18 26.10 7.31
CA SER A 227 12.37 27.32 8.10
C SER A 227 11.88 27.19 9.55
N GLY A 228 12.51 27.91 10.48
CA GLY A 228 12.10 27.92 11.89
C GLY A 228 12.22 26.56 12.58
N ASN A 229 13.30 25.82 12.32
CA ASN A 229 13.63 24.53 12.95
C ASN A 229 15.00 24.58 13.62
#